data_AF-A0AAV5TQH7-F1
#
_entry.id   AF-A0AAV5TQH7-F1
#
_cell.length_a   1.000
_cell.length_b   1.000
_cell.length_c   1.000
_cell.angle_alpha   90.00
_cell.angle_beta   90.00
_cell.angle_gamma   90.00
#
_symmetry.space_group_name_H-M   'P 1'
#
loop_
_entity.id
_entity.type
_entity.pdbx_description
1 polymer ?
#
loop_
_entity_poly.entity_id
_entity_poly.type
_entity_poly.pdbx_seq_one_letter_code
_entity_poly.pdbx_strand_id
1 'polypeptide(L)'
;MEFDSTNGDLRLMESLGECMGRRIETVKLSDCDAKPALNAVLTLVDGIQVKNLVITCDFSNEIASHIMAAIATHNIDHLELGVINFKASEPVATLLELSSHIRSLHITYCDPLGADDFFGINEDSWLKLILDIFSKKTDTLIIENCRNGRFLSARSVEFLCQRLPSFGKKISFKASCNTNCLSNTINNYLVKADATGSLGHRFLSVIHSSRKSARK
;
A
#
# COMPACT_ATOMS: atom_id res chain seq x y z
N MET A 1 29.93 13.71 32.34
CA MET A 1 29.19 12.52 32.82
C MET A 1 27.95 12.46 31.94
N GLU A 2 28.10 11.91 30.74
CA GLU A 2 26.99 11.71 29.81
C GLU A 2 26.19 10.52 30.32
N PHE A 3 24.93 10.74 30.65
CA PHE A 3 24.02 9.66 30.95
C PHE A 3 23.70 8.95 29.62
N ASP A 4 24.10 7.67 29.53
CA ASP A 4 23.74 6.74 28.47
C ASP A 4 22.23 6.44 28.55
N SER A 5 21.40 7.38 28.08
CA SER A 5 19.94 7.23 28.06
C SER A 5 19.48 6.16 27.07
N THR A 6 20.33 5.79 26.13
CA THR A 6 20.04 4.81 25.06
C THR A 6 19.90 3.38 25.58
N ASN A 7 20.57 3.03 26.68
CA ASN A 7 20.59 1.66 27.19
C ASN A 7 19.36 1.33 28.07
N GLY A 8 18.75 2.35 28.69
CA GLY A 8 17.52 2.21 29.46
C GLY A 8 16.29 1.95 28.57
N ASP A 9 16.22 2.64 27.43
CA ASP A 9 15.10 2.54 26.49
C ASP A 9 15.03 1.15 25.82
N LEU A 10 16.19 0.56 25.49
CA LEU A 10 16.25 -0.78 24.86
C LEU A 10 15.69 -1.89 25.76
N ARG A 11 16.04 -1.91 27.04
CA ARG A 11 15.55 -2.93 28.00
C ARG A 11 14.04 -2.86 28.23
N LEU A 12 13.51 -1.64 28.19
CA LEU A 12 12.08 -1.38 28.33
C LEU A 12 11.32 -1.92 27.10
N MET A 13 11.88 -1.74 25.90
CA MET A 13 11.32 -2.27 24.66
C MET A 13 11.38 -3.80 24.62
N GLU A 14 12.48 -4.42 25.08
CA GLU A 14 12.57 -5.89 25.20
C GLU A 14 11.50 -6.46 26.14
N SER A 15 11.33 -5.85 27.32
CA SER A 15 10.32 -6.29 28.31
C SER A 15 8.89 -6.13 27.79
N LEU A 16 8.63 -5.10 26.99
CA LEU A 16 7.36 -4.90 26.31
C LEU A 16 7.14 -5.96 25.22
N GLY A 17 8.17 -6.26 24.42
CA GLY A 17 8.14 -7.30 23.40
C GLY A 17 7.77 -8.67 23.96
N GLU A 18 8.31 -9.03 25.14
CA GLU A 18 7.94 -10.28 25.84
C GLU A 18 6.46 -10.35 26.21
N CYS A 19 5.81 -9.20 26.45
CA CYS A 19 4.38 -9.13 26.78
C CYS A 19 3.47 -9.21 25.54
N MET A 20 3.96 -8.90 24.33
CA MET A 20 3.16 -8.78 23.12
C MET A 20 2.92 -10.12 22.39
N GLY A 21 3.48 -11.21 22.91
CA GLY A 21 3.41 -12.52 22.29
C GLY A 21 4.23 -12.61 21.00
N ARG A 22 4.09 -13.72 20.25
CA ARG A 22 4.93 -13.99 19.06
C ARG A 22 4.37 -13.47 17.74
N ARG A 23 3.14 -12.95 17.74
CA ARG A 23 2.42 -12.56 16.52
C ARG A 23 1.60 -11.30 16.76
N ILE A 24 1.84 -10.30 15.92
CA ILE A 24 1.03 -9.08 15.85
C ILE A 24 0.33 -9.07 14.49
N GLU A 25 -0.99 -8.85 14.51
CA GLU A 25 -1.74 -8.76 13.26
C GLU A 25 -1.40 -7.49 12.49
N THR A 26 -1.43 -6.33 13.16
CA THR A 26 -1.22 -5.04 12.51
C THR A 26 -0.36 -4.13 13.36
N VAL A 27 0.70 -3.59 12.76
CA VAL A 27 1.46 -2.45 13.31
C VAL A 27 1.05 -1.22 12.52
N LYS A 28 0.52 -0.21 13.23
CA LYS A 28 0.11 1.06 12.63
C LYS A 28 0.98 2.19 13.16
N LEU A 29 1.57 2.92 12.23
CA LEU A 29 2.44 4.06 12.45
C LEU A 29 1.82 5.28 11.76
N SER A 30 1.60 6.34 12.52
CA SER A 30 1.04 7.60 12.01
C SER A 30 2.01 8.72 12.33
N ASP A 31 2.14 9.67 11.40
CA ASP A 31 3.03 10.83 11.51
C ASP A 31 4.51 10.41 11.73
N CYS A 32 4.92 9.30 11.10
CA CYS A 32 6.30 8.81 11.15
C CYS A 32 7.20 9.57 10.18
N ASP A 33 7.30 10.88 10.36
CA ASP A 33 8.20 11.72 9.57
C ASP A 33 9.65 11.65 10.08
N ALA A 34 9.86 11.01 11.24
CA ALA A 34 11.16 10.87 11.89
C ALA A 34 11.63 9.41 11.92
N LYS A 35 12.78 9.15 11.29
CA LYS A 35 13.53 7.88 11.32
C LYS A 35 13.59 7.19 12.70
N PRO A 36 13.83 7.89 13.83
CA PRO A 36 13.94 7.24 15.12
C PRO A 36 12.65 6.53 15.54
N ALA A 37 11.48 7.06 15.18
CA ALA A 37 10.20 6.47 15.56
C ALA A 37 9.94 5.14 14.84
N LEU A 38 10.21 5.09 13.52
CA LEU A 38 10.09 3.85 12.75
C LEU A 38 11.07 2.81 13.29
N ASN A 39 12.33 3.17 13.50
CA ASN A 39 13.33 2.24 14.04
C ASN A 39 13.00 1.76 15.45
N ALA A 40 12.55 2.64 16.34
CA ALA A 40 12.15 2.23 17.69
C ALA A 40 11.02 1.20 17.65
N VAL A 41 10.02 1.41 16.79
CA VAL A 41 8.92 0.44 16.66
C VAL A 41 9.39 -0.86 16.04
N LEU A 42 10.26 -0.83 15.01
CA LEU A 42 10.82 -2.04 14.43
C LEU A 42 11.67 -2.82 15.43
N THR A 43 12.44 -2.14 16.29
CA THR A 43 13.18 -2.76 17.39
C THR A 43 12.23 -3.38 18.42
N LEU A 44 11.13 -2.70 18.77
CA LEU A 44 10.13 -3.22 19.71
C LEU A 44 9.47 -4.51 19.19
N VAL A 45 9.27 -4.62 17.88
CA VAL A 45 8.66 -5.80 17.26
C VAL A 45 9.68 -6.80 16.73
N ASP A 46 10.96 -6.67 17.08
CA ASP A 46 11.99 -7.61 16.67
C ASP A 46 11.70 -9.02 17.21
N GLY A 47 11.91 -10.02 16.35
CA GLY A 47 11.51 -11.40 16.61
C GLY A 47 10.00 -11.67 16.64
N ILE A 48 9.15 -10.64 16.45
CA ILE A 48 7.69 -10.79 16.36
C ILE A 48 7.27 -10.86 14.88
N GLN A 49 6.41 -11.81 14.56
CA GLN A 49 5.81 -11.90 13.22
C GLN A 49 4.74 -10.81 13.07
N VAL A 50 4.90 -9.95 12.06
CA VAL A 50 3.95 -8.87 11.73
C VAL A 50 3.29 -9.17 10.40
N LYS A 51 1.96 -9.29 10.38
CA LYS A 51 1.23 -9.60 9.14
C LYS A 51 0.98 -8.35 8.29
N ASN A 52 0.55 -7.26 8.92
CA ASN A 52 0.19 -6.02 8.27
C ASN A 52 1.00 -4.84 8.83
N LEU A 53 1.58 -4.03 7.95
CA LEU A 53 2.23 -2.78 8.28
C LEU A 53 1.44 -1.63 7.66
N VAL A 54 1.00 -0.68 8.48
CA VAL A 54 0.27 0.52 8.06
C VAL A 54 1.11 1.73 8.45
N ILE A 55 1.52 2.53 7.48
CA ILE A 55 2.35 3.71 7.70
C ILE A 55 1.68 4.92 7.07
N THR A 56 1.63 6.04 7.80
CA THR A 56 1.27 7.35 7.25
C THR A 56 2.40 8.34 7.49
N CYS A 57 3.03 8.86 6.43
CA CYS A 57 4.18 9.76 6.51
C CYS A 57 4.48 10.49 5.18
N ASP A 58 5.46 11.39 5.23
CA ASP A 58 6.22 11.80 4.04
C ASP A 58 7.09 10.64 3.52
N PHE A 59 6.86 10.22 2.28
CA PHE A 59 7.52 9.05 1.71
C PHE A 59 8.82 9.43 0.98
N SER A 60 9.97 9.10 1.55
CA SER A 60 11.30 9.37 0.99
C SER A 60 12.07 8.07 0.67
N ASN A 61 13.20 8.17 -0.04
CA ASN A 61 14.09 7.02 -0.28
C ASN A 61 14.55 6.35 1.03
N GLU A 62 14.79 7.14 2.07
CA GLU A 62 15.21 6.63 3.37
C GLU A 62 14.07 5.84 4.03
N ILE A 63 12.85 6.37 4.03
CA ILE A 63 11.68 5.65 4.57
C ILE A 63 11.43 4.36 3.79
N ALA A 64 11.53 4.40 2.46
CA ALA A 64 11.39 3.21 1.62
C ALA A 64 12.37 2.09 2.02
N SER A 65 13.64 2.43 2.25
CA SER A 65 14.67 1.48 2.69
C SER A 65 14.34 0.83 4.04
N HIS A 66 13.85 1.61 5.02
CA HIS A 66 13.45 1.07 6.33
C HIS A 66 12.22 0.18 6.24
N ILE A 67 11.23 0.54 5.42
CA ILE A 67 10.06 -0.30 5.17
C ILE A 67 10.47 -1.62 4.52
N MET A 68 11.39 -1.58 3.55
CA MET A 68 11.94 -2.76 2.91
C MET A 68 12.65 -3.69 3.91
N ALA A 69 13.48 -3.12 4.79
CA ALA A 69 14.13 -3.87 5.86
C ALA A 69 13.07 -4.52 6.79
N ALA A 70 12.04 -3.78 7.18
CA ALA A 70 10.96 -4.29 8.00
C ALA A 70 10.21 -5.45 7.33
N ILE A 71 9.89 -5.33 6.03
CA ILE A 71 9.21 -6.37 5.26
C ILE A 71 10.02 -7.66 5.28
N ALA A 72 11.33 -7.56 5.07
CA ALA A 72 12.23 -8.70 5.09
C ALA A 72 12.35 -9.34 6.48
N THR A 73 12.53 -8.54 7.53
CA THR A 73 12.73 -9.02 8.90
C THR A 73 11.47 -9.68 9.47
N HIS A 74 10.30 -9.04 9.30
CA HIS A 74 9.07 -9.47 9.98
C HIS A 74 8.13 -10.30 9.09
N ASN A 75 8.53 -10.61 7.85
CA ASN A 75 7.73 -11.33 6.85
C ASN A 75 6.36 -10.69 6.61
N ILE A 76 6.35 -9.36 6.46
CA ILE A 76 5.12 -8.59 6.21
C ILE A 76 4.59 -8.94 4.82
N ASP A 77 3.34 -9.39 4.76
CA ASP A 77 2.66 -9.73 3.50
C ASP A 77 1.72 -8.61 3.02
N HIS A 78 1.34 -7.68 3.90
CA HIS A 78 0.45 -6.55 3.60
C HIS A 78 1.07 -5.22 4.05
N LEU A 79 1.16 -4.28 3.11
CA LEU A 79 1.60 -2.91 3.36
C LEU A 79 0.51 -1.92 2.96
N GLU A 80 0.18 -1.01 3.88
CA GLU A 80 -0.64 0.17 3.63
C GLU A 80 0.20 1.43 3.81
N LEU A 81 0.29 2.25 2.75
CA LEU A 81 1.04 3.49 2.67
C LEU A 81 0.08 4.67 2.52
N GLY A 82 -0.14 5.38 3.61
CA GLY A 82 -0.69 6.74 3.60
C GLY A 82 0.42 7.74 3.27
N VAL A 83 0.42 8.27 2.07
CA VAL A 83 1.43 9.23 1.63
C VAL A 83 0.87 10.64 1.69
N ILE A 84 1.55 11.50 2.44
CA ILE A 84 1.26 12.95 2.51
C ILE A 84 2.03 13.66 1.41
N ASN A 85 3.37 13.60 1.45
CA ASN A 85 4.24 14.04 0.37
C ASN A 85 5.11 12.89 -0.14
N PHE A 86 5.26 12.78 -1.47
CA PHE A 86 6.15 11.79 -2.08
C PHE A 86 7.45 12.46 -2.52
N LYS A 87 8.56 12.06 -1.90
CA LYS A 87 9.91 12.65 -2.05
C LYS A 87 10.96 11.62 -2.50
N ALA A 88 10.59 10.36 -2.74
CA ALA A 88 11.51 9.38 -3.27
C ALA A 88 11.88 9.73 -4.72
N SER A 89 13.15 9.58 -5.08
CA SER A 89 13.67 10.04 -6.38
C SER A 89 13.17 9.21 -7.55
N GLU A 90 12.89 7.93 -7.32
CA GLU A 90 12.49 6.96 -8.33
C GLU A 90 11.17 6.27 -7.90
N PRO A 91 10.01 6.93 -8.06
CA PRO A 91 8.73 6.45 -7.56
C PRO A 91 8.36 5.07 -8.14
N VAL A 92 8.57 4.90 -9.44
CA VAL A 92 8.25 3.66 -10.17
C VAL A 92 9.11 2.50 -9.65
N ALA A 93 10.43 2.68 -9.57
CA ALA A 93 11.34 1.63 -9.11
C ALA A 93 11.04 1.22 -7.66
N THR A 94 10.79 2.20 -6.80
CA THR A 94 10.49 1.97 -5.38
C THR A 94 9.20 1.16 -5.20
N LEU A 95 8.13 1.51 -5.90
CA LEU A 95 6.86 0.77 -5.82
C LEU A 95 6.96 -0.65 -6.38
N LEU A 96 7.73 -0.84 -7.45
CA LEU A 96 8.00 -2.17 -8.00
C LEU A 96 8.80 -3.03 -7.03
N GLU A 97 9.81 -2.47 -6.38
CA GLU A 97 10.63 -3.17 -5.38
C GLU A 97 9.79 -3.58 -4.16
N LEU A 98 8.94 -2.70 -3.64
CA LEU A 98 8.00 -3.05 -2.58
C LEU A 98 7.09 -4.21 -3.02
N SER A 99 6.52 -4.13 -4.23
CA SER A 99 5.58 -5.12 -4.77
C SER A 99 6.19 -6.51 -5.03
N SER A 100 7.51 -6.63 -5.10
CA SER A 100 8.16 -7.94 -5.20
C SER A 100 8.25 -8.68 -3.87
N HIS A 101 8.08 -7.98 -2.75
CA HIS A 101 8.26 -8.55 -1.41
C HIS A 101 6.94 -8.78 -0.66
N ILE A 102 5.86 -8.10 -1.04
CA ILE A 102 4.54 -8.19 -0.39
C ILE A 102 3.49 -8.84 -1.29
N ARG A 103 2.40 -9.33 -0.70
CA ARG A 103 1.23 -9.84 -1.43
C ARG A 103 0.18 -8.76 -1.65
N SER A 104 0.08 -7.80 -0.74
CA SER A 104 -0.92 -6.75 -0.79
C SER A 104 -0.29 -5.39 -0.57
N LEU A 105 -0.58 -4.47 -1.49
CA LEU A 105 -0.17 -3.07 -1.42
C LEU A 105 -1.41 -2.19 -1.44
N HIS A 106 -1.57 -1.35 -0.43
CA HIS A 106 -2.57 -0.31 -0.36
C HIS A 106 -1.86 1.05 -0.33
N ILE A 107 -2.18 1.92 -1.27
CA ILE A 107 -1.61 3.26 -1.38
C ILE A 107 -2.74 4.26 -1.25
N THR A 108 -2.64 5.13 -0.27
CA THR A 108 -3.58 6.22 -0.02
C THR A 108 -2.79 7.52 -0.16
N TYR A 109 -3.12 8.34 -1.16
CA TYR A 109 -2.47 9.62 -1.37
C TYR A 109 -3.45 10.75 -1.08
N CYS A 110 -3.09 11.57 -0.12
CA CYS A 110 -3.89 12.72 0.29
C CYS A 110 -3.06 14.00 0.10
N ASP A 111 -2.78 14.38 -1.15
CA ASP A 111 -2.01 15.60 -1.45
C ASP A 111 -2.70 16.85 -0.87
N PRO A 112 -2.03 17.63 0.01
CA PRO A 112 -2.58 18.87 0.51
C PRO A 112 -2.81 19.94 -0.58
N LEU A 113 -2.07 19.90 -1.69
CA LEU A 113 -2.09 20.91 -2.75
C LEU A 113 -2.89 20.50 -3.99
N GLY A 114 -3.29 19.24 -4.07
CA GLY A 114 -4.15 18.73 -5.15
C GLY A 114 -3.47 18.68 -6.50
N ALA A 115 -2.19 18.33 -6.55
CA ALA A 115 -1.49 18.06 -7.80
C ALA A 115 -2.24 17.02 -8.63
N ASP A 116 -2.31 17.26 -9.94
CA ASP A 116 -2.99 16.39 -10.88
C ASP A 116 -2.24 15.04 -11.05
N ASP A 117 -0.92 15.03 -10.85
CA ASP A 117 -0.06 13.86 -11.05
C ASP A 117 0.22 13.13 -9.73
N PHE A 118 -0.37 11.94 -9.58
CA PHE A 118 -0.14 11.06 -8.42
C PHE A 118 1.32 10.59 -8.42
N PHE A 119 2.10 11.06 -7.44
CA PHE A 119 3.57 10.88 -7.34
C PHE A 119 4.38 11.44 -8.53
N GLY A 120 3.83 12.41 -9.27
CA GLY A 120 4.47 12.94 -10.48
C GLY A 120 4.53 11.93 -11.64
N ILE A 121 3.78 10.84 -11.55
CA ILE A 121 3.66 9.82 -12.60
C ILE A 121 2.38 10.09 -13.39
N ASN A 122 2.50 10.22 -14.70
CA ASN A 122 1.34 10.37 -15.58
C ASN A 122 0.49 9.10 -15.67
N GLU A 123 -0.74 9.24 -16.15
CA GLU A 123 -1.72 8.15 -16.21
C GLU A 123 -1.23 6.92 -17.01
N ASP A 124 -0.68 7.11 -18.22
CA ASP A 124 -0.19 6.00 -19.06
C ASP A 124 0.92 5.20 -18.37
N SER A 125 1.81 5.89 -17.65
CA SER A 125 2.89 5.27 -16.88
C SER A 125 2.33 4.50 -15.69
N TRP A 126 1.27 5.01 -15.04
CA TRP A 126 0.53 4.29 -14.00
C TRP A 126 -0.11 3.01 -14.52
N LEU A 127 -0.70 3.02 -15.72
CA LEU A 127 -1.28 1.80 -16.31
C LEU A 127 -0.23 0.71 -16.48
N LYS A 128 0.94 1.06 -16.99
CA LYS A 128 2.07 0.14 -17.13
C LYS A 128 2.54 -0.34 -15.75
N LEU A 129 2.71 0.57 -14.80
CA LEU A 129 3.14 0.26 -13.43
C LEU A 129 2.16 -0.70 -12.72
N ILE A 130 0.84 -0.51 -12.86
CA ILE A 130 -0.16 -1.42 -12.27
C ILE A 130 0.02 -2.84 -12.79
N LEU A 131 0.20 -3.00 -14.11
CA LEU A 131 0.45 -4.31 -14.71
C LEU A 131 1.78 -4.90 -14.22
N ASP A 132 2.83 -4.07 -14.16
CA ASP A 132 4.15 -4.49 -13.68
C ASP A 132 4.11 -4.91 -12.20
N ILE A 133 3.35 -4.22 -11.33
CA ILE A 133 3.12 -4.61 -9.92
C ILE A 133 2.49 -6.01 -9.84
N PHE A 134 1.45 -6.29 -10.63
CA PHE A 134 0.81 -7.61 -10.61
C PHE A 134 1.68 -8.72 -11.20
N SER A 135 2.66 -8.38 -12.05
CA SER A 135 3.68 -9.31 -12.56
C SER A 135 4.63 -9.83 -11.48
N LYS A 136 4.70 -9.14 -10.33
CA LYS A 136 5.53 -9.50 -9.17
C LYS A 136 4.77 -10.39 -8.18
N LYS A 137 5.14 -10.31 -6.89
CA LYS A 137 4.51 -11.07 -5.80
C LYS A 137 3.10 -10.55 -5.51
N THR A 138 2.89 -9.22 -5.58
CA THR A 138 1.60 -8.58 -5.30
C THR A 138 0.44 -9.16 -6.08
N ASP A 139 -0.61 -9.54 -5.36
CA ASP A 139 -1.87 -10.05 -5.90
C ASP A 139 -3.08 -9.19 -5.50
N THR A 140 -2.85 -8.21 -4.61
CA THR A 140 -3.85 -7.24 -4.18
C THR A 140 -3.25 -5.84 -4.26
N LEU A 141 -3.88 -4.96 -5.03
CA LEU A 141 -3.47 -3.57 -5.15
C LEU A 141 -4.68 -2.66 -4.94
N ILE A 142 -4.55 -1.72 -4.00
CA ILE A 142 -5.55 -0.69 -3.74
C ILE A 142 -4.86 0.67 -3.89
N ILE A 143 -5.43 1.55 -4.72
CA ILE A 143 -4.94 2.92 -4.91
C ILE A 143 -6.08 3.90 -4.63
N GLU A 144 -5.98 4.67 -3.56
CA GLU A 144 -6.97 5.65 -3.16
C GLU A 144 -6.37 7.05 -3.25
N ASN A 145 -6.99 7.92 -4.06
CA ASN A 145 -6.66 9.34 -4.08
C ASN A 145 -7.75 10.09 -3.30
N CYS A 146 -7.42 10.50 -2.08
CA CYS A 146 -8.38 10.99 -1.09
C CYS A 146 -9.06 12.30 -1.48
N ARG A 147 -8.41 13.09 -2.34
CA ARG A 147 -8.89 14.43 -2.70
C ARG A 147 -9.33 14.51 -4.15
N ASN A 148 -8.65 13.78 -5.03
CA ASN A 148 -8.99 13.73 -6.43
C ASN A 148 -9.40 12.31 -6.81
N GLY A 149 -10.70 12.03 -6.76
CA GLY A 149 -11.27 10.73 -7.17
C GLY A 149 -11.04 10.37 -8.65
N ARG A 150 -10.36 11.21 -9.44
CA ARG A 150 -10.13 11.04 -10.87
C ARG A 150 -8.76 10.42 -11.21
N PHE A 151 -8.23 9.55 -10.36
CA PHE A 151 -6.96 8.85 -10.64
C PHE A 151 -7.00 8.07 -11.97
N LEU A 152 -8.10 7.36 -12.26
CA LEU A 152 -8.32 6.72 -13.56
C LEU A 152 -9.38 7.44 -14.41
N SER A 153 -9.02 7.73 -15.67
CA SER A 153 -9.94 8.13 -16.73
C SER A 153 -10.79 6.96 -17.25
N ALA A 154 -11.79 7.26 -18.08
CA ALA A 154 -12.62 6.24 -18.72
C ALA A 154 -11.84 5.26 -19.60
N ARG A 155 -10.91 5.79 -20.40
CA ARG A 155 -10.03 4.99 -21.27
C ARG A 155 -9.17 4.02 -20.47
N SER A 156 -8.59 4.51 -19.38
CA SER A 156 -7.76 3.71 -18.47
C SER A 156 -8.55 2.61 -17.78
N VAL A 157 -9.76 2.92 -17.34
CA VAL A 157 -10.67 1.94 -16.76
C VAL A 157 -10.96 0.82 -17.77
N GLU A 158 -11.36 1.16 -18.99
CA GLU A 158 -11.64 0.17 -20.04
C GLU A 158 -10.41 -0.71 -20.33
N PHE A 159 -9.23 -0.09 -20.45
CA PHE A 159 -7.97 -0.80 -20.65
C PHE A 159 -7.69 -1.80 -19.52
N LEU A 160 -7.78 -1.39 -18.26
CA LEU A 160 -7.53 -2.26 -17.11
C LEU A 160 -8.59 -3.36 -16.98
N CYS A 161 -9.85 -3.07 -17.31
CA CYS A 161 -10.93 -4.06 -17.31
C CYS A 161 -10.68 -5.20 -18.30
N GLN A 162 -10.00 -4.94 -19.42
CA GLN A 162 -9.62 -5.96 -20.40
C GLN A 162 -8.32 -6.67 -20.00
N ARG A 163 -7.31 -5.92 -19.53
CA ARG A 163 -5.97 -6.45 -19.28
C ARG A 163 -5.86 -7.26 -17.98
N LEU A 164 -6.43 -6.78 -16.88
CA LEU A 164 -6.29 -7.44 -15.58
C LEU A 164 -6.89 -8.86 -15.54
N PRO A 165 -8.08 -9.13 -16.12
CA PRO A 165 -8.60 -10.49 -16.20
C PRO A 165 -7.75 -11.45 -17.06
N SER A 166 -6.95 -10.93 -17.99
CA SER A 166 -6.08 -11.72 -18.86
C SER A 166 -4.76 -12.16 -18.22
N PHE A 167 -4.46 -11.66 -17.01
CA PHE A 167 -3.15 -11.82 -16.36
C PHE A 167 -2.87 -13.24 -15.84
N GLY A 168 -3.86 -14.15 -15.86
CA GLY A 168 -3.72 -15.55 -15.41
C GLY A 168 -3.50 -15.74 -13.90
N LYS A 169 -3.36 -14.65 -13.13
CA LYS A 169 -3.15 -14.63 -11.69
C LYS A 169 -4.43 -14.23 -10.98
N LYS A 170 -4.84 -14.93 -9.92
CA LYS A 170 -5.99 -14.54 -9.08
C LYS A 170 -5.69 -13.21 -8.39
N ILE A 171 -6.11 -12.08 -8.95
CA ILE A 171 -5.83 -10.74 -8.41
C ILE A 171 -7.06 -10.04 -7.82
N SER A 172 -6.81 -9.02 -6.99
CA SER A 172 -7.80 -8.06 -6.47
C SER A 172 -7.27 -6.65 -6.67
N PHE A 173 -7.84 -5.91 -7.60
CA PHE A 173 -7.50 -4.53 -7.89
C PHE A 173 -8.63 -3.60 -7.47
N LYS A 174 -8.29 -2.49 -6.83
CA LYS A 174 -9.22 -1.38 -6.55
C LYS A 174 -8.50 -0.04 -6.77
N ALA A 175 -9.11 0.89 -7.49
CA ALA A 175 -8.53 2.23 -7.64
C ALA A 175 -9.59 3.31 -7.81
N SER A 176 -9.33 4.52 -7.32
CA SER A 176 -10.20 5.69 -7.53
C SER A 176 -10.37 5.97 -9.03
N CYS A 177 -11.60 6.24 -9.48
CA CYS A 177 -11.89 6.51 -10.90
C CYS A 177 -13.05 7.50 -11.09
N ASN A 178 -13.12 8.15 -12.25
CA ASN A 178 -14.20 9.10 -12.58
C ASN A 178 -15.34 8.49 -13.44
N THR A 179 -15.40 7.17 -13.61
CA THR A 179 -16.33 6.56 -14.56
C THR A 179 -17.68 6.21 -13.92
N ASN A 180 -18.72 6.14 -14.75
CA ASN A 180 -20.01 5.58 -14.37
C ASN A 180 -20.05 4.09 -14.72
N CYS A 181 -20.66 3.29 -13.85
CA CYS A 181 -21.36 2.04 -14.12
C CYS A 181 -20.74 1.14 -15.20
N LEU A 182 -19.72 0.39 -14.79
CA LEU A 182 -19.37 -0.89 -15.38
C LEU A 182 -19.70 -1.94 -14.33
N SER A 183 -20.54 -2.91 -14.64
CA SER A 183 -20.77 -4.05 -13.73
C SER A 183 -20.92 -5.30 -14.59
N ASN A 184 -19.79 -5.98 -14.78
CA ASN A 184 -19.70 -7.15 -15.65
C ASN A 184 -18.87 -8.24 -14.96
N THR A 185 -19.09 -9.48 -15.38
CA THR A 185 -18.19 -10.59 -15.03
C THR A 185 -17.39 -10.98 -16.26
N ILE A 186 -16.06 -10.98 -16.17
CA ILE A 186 -15.14 -11.30 -17.28
C ILE A 186 -14.12 -12.32 -16.77
N ASN A 187 -14.01 -13.50 -17.38
CA ASN A 187 -13.01 -14.53 -17.01
C ASN A 187 -12.93 -14.85 -15.51
N ASN A 188 -14.07 -14.98 -14.83
CA ASN A 188 -14.19 -15.16 -13.37
C ASN A 188 -13.79 -13.95 -12.52
N TYR A 189 -13.58 -12.78 -13.12
CA TYR A 189 -13.42 -11.51 -12.42
C TYR A 189 -14.73 -10.77 -12.36
N LEU A 190 -15.03 -10.25 -11.18
CA LEU A 190 -16.05 -9.24 -11.02
C LEU A 190 -15.42 -7.88 -11.29
N VAL A 191 -15.89 -7.21 -12.33
CA VAL A 191 -15.48 -5.86 -12.71
C VAL A 191 -16.62 -4.92 -12.36
N LYS A 192 -16.34 -3.97 -11.45
CA LYS A 192 -17.34 -3.01 -10.97
C LYS A 192 -16.75 -1.60 -10.89
N ALA A 193 -17.49 -0.60 -11.34
CA ALA A 193 -17.23 0.80 -11.04
C ALA A 193 -18.38 1.32 -10.17
N ASP A 194 -18.21 1.25 -8.85
CA ASP A 194 -19.25 1.61 -7.88
C ASP A 194 -18.84 2.86 -7.08
N ALA A 195 -19.84 3.65 -6.67
CA ALA A 195 -19.68 4.71 -5.69
C ALA A 195 -19.65 4.10 -4.29
N THR A 196 -18.48 3.64 -3.84
CA THR A 196 -18.31 3.09 -2.49
C THR A 196 -17.09 3.71 -1.83
N GLY A 197 -17.33 4.70 -0.97
CA GLY A 197 -16.33 5.34 -0.13
C GLY A 197 -16.99 6.34 0.80
N SER A 198 -16.39 6.60 1.97
CA SER A 198 -16.86 7.56 2.98
C SER A 198 -16.98 9.00 2.45
N LEU A 199 -16.28 9.30 1.34
CA LEU A 199 -16.25 10.60 0.68
C LEU A 199 -17.04 10.64 -0.64
N GLY A 200 -17.80 9.59 -0.97
CA GLY A 200 -18.56 9.52 -2.23
C GLY A 200 -17.70 9.31 -3.49
N HIS A 201 -16.39 9.08 -3.34
CA HIS A 201 -15.52 8.72 -4.45
C HIS A 201 -15.91 7.36 -5.04
N ARG A 202 -15.69 7.24 -6.35
CA ARG A 202 -15.94 6.00 -7.09
C ARG A 202 -14.67 5.22 -7.25
N PHE A 203 -14.82 3.91 -7.29
CA PHE A 203 -13.71 3.00 -7.43
C PHE A 203 -13.98 1.98 -8.52
N LEU A 204 -13.01 1.81 -9.42
CA LEU A 204 -12.90 0.61 -10.22
C LEU A 204 -12.46 -0.52 -9.29
N SER A 205 -13.15 -1.64 -9.34
CA SER A 205 -12.83 -2.88 -8.66
C SER A 205 -12.77 -4.00 -9.70
N VAL A 206 -11.63 -4.69 -9.79
CA VAL A 206 -11.45 -5.89 -10.62
C VAL A 206 -10.98 -7.01 -9.70
N ILE A 207 -11.91 -7.90 -9.32
CA ILE A 207 -11.68 -8.88 -8.26
C ILE A 207 -11.96 -10.29 -8.77
N HIS A 208 -10.97 -11.17 -8.71
CA HIS A 208 -11.17 -12.58 -9.01
C HIS A 208 -12.23 -13.18 -8.08
N SER A 209 -13.15 -13.98 -8.61
CA SER A 209 -14.29 -14.55 -7.89
C SER A 209 -13.92 -15.30 -6.61
N SER A 210 -12.81 -16.02 -6.61
CA SER A 210 -12.29 -16.72 -5.41
C SER A 210 -11.83 -15.80 -4.28
N ARG A 211 -11.69 -14.49 -4.53
CA ARG A 211 -11.29 -13.48 -3.54
C ARG A 211 -12.47 -12.68 -2.98
N LYS A 212 -13.71 -12.95 -3.42
CA LYS A 212 -14.90 -12.23 -2.95
C LYS A 212 -15.18 -12.45 -1.44
N SER A 213 -14.75 -13.57 -0.88
CA SER A 213 -15.03 -14.00 0.50
C SER A 213 -14.06 -13.47 1.56
N ALA A 214 -13.03 -12.70 1.18
CA ALA A 214 -12.07 -12.13 2.14
C ALA A 214 -12.51 -10.79 2.77
N ARG A 215 -13.75 -10.35 2.51
CA ARG A 215 -14.34 -9.12 3.07
C ARG A 215 -15.59 -9.48 3.88
N LYS A 216 -15.42 -9.61 5.19
CA LYS A 216 -16.41 -9.21 6.18
C LYS A 216 -15.80 -8.09 7.00
#